data_AF-A0A1J5HWR4-F1
#
_entry.id   AF-A0A1J5HWR4-F1
#
_cell.length_a   1.000
_cell.length_b   1.000
_cell.length_c   1.000
_cell.angle_alpha   90.00
_cell.angle_beta   90.00
_cell.angle_gamma   90.00
#
_symmetry.space_group_name_H-M   'P 1'
#
loop_
_entity.id
_entity.type
_entity.pdbx_description
1 polymer ?
#
loop_
_entity_poly.entity_id
_entity_poly.type
_entity_poly.pdbx_seq_one_letter_code
_entity_poly.pdbx_strand_id
1 'polypeptide(L)'
;MLRIWRKKAIALSTAVVLAVAVSPSFADLRIKNTSSYVGAGRWTWTIFVDADPETLRQIRCVEYTLHPTFPDPVRKVCNQPETKFAHSTKGWGIFTVKVNILYKNGRIEAREHPLVFKQQPAPDSLRVTARNWSRQIEPGWWEWGVYIEGAPAELDRIRCVEYTLHPTFPNPVRVVCSRSDKFQVTARGWGTFTVQIKVMLKDISVHQLSHPLKFR
;
A
#
# COMPACT_ATOMS: atom_id res chain seq x y z
N MET A 1 26.68 -80.09 -40.47
CA MET A 1 26.36 -78.92 -39.62
C MET A 1 25.51 -77.94 -40.42
N LEU A 2 24.19 -77.91 -40.19
CA LEU A 2 23.25 -76.98 -40.84
C LEU A 2 23.15 -75.68 -40.02
N ARG A 3 23.33 -74.51 -40.65
CA ARG A 3 22.98 -73.20 -40.06
C ARG A 3 21.76 -72.63 -40.78
N ILE A 4 20.63 -72.61 -40.09
CA ILE A 4 19.41 -71.91 -40.51
C ILE A 4 19.37 -70.59 -39.74
N TRP A 5 19.39 -69.45 -40.43
CA TRP A 5 19.11 -68.14 -39.83
C TRP A 5 17.82 -67.59 -40.42
N ARG A 6 16.76 -67.53 -39.60
CA ARG A 6 15.51 -66.84 -39.92
C ARG A 6 15.74 -65.33 -39.80
N LYS A 7 15.60 -64.59 -40.91
CA LYS A 7 15.49 -63.12 -40.88
C LYS A 7 14.08 -62.75 -40.43
N LYS A 8 13.95 -62.09 -39.26
CA LYS A 8 12.71 -61.41 -38.88
C LYS A 8 12.76 -59.98 -39.41
N ALA A 9 11.84 -59.62 -40.30
CA ALA A 9 11.62 -58.23 -40.68
C ALA A 9 10.74 -57.57 -39.61
N ILE A 10 11.22 -56.48 -39.01
CA ILE A 10 10.45 -55.65 -38.09
C ILE A 10 9.97 -54.44 -38.89
N ALA A 11 8.66 -54.34 -39.11
CA ALA A 11 8.04 -53.16 -39.68
C ALA A 11 8.01 -52.05 -38.62
N LEU A 12 8.70 -50.93 -38.87
CA LEU A 12 8.54 -49.72 -38.08
C LEU A 12 7.30 -48.96 -38.59
N SER A 13 6.22 -48.96 -37.81
CA SER A 13 5.13 -48.00 -37.96
C SER A 13 5.57 -46.66 -37.37
N THR A 14 5.73 -45.66 -38.23
CA THR A 14 5.90 -44.26 -37.84
C THR A 14 4.56 -43.68 -37.44
N ALA A 15 4.30 -43.58 -36.14
CA ALA A 15 3.19 -42.79 -35.62
C ALA A 15 3.54 -41.30 -35.77
N VAL A 16 2.82 -40.60 -36.66
CA VAL A 16 2.88 -39.15 -36.75
C VAL A 16 2.12 -38.58 -35.55
N VAL A 17 2.86 -38.07 -34.56
CA VAL A 17 2.26 -37.30 -33.45
C VAL A 17 2.04 -35.88 -33.96
N LEU A 18 0.79 -35.52 -34.26
CA LEU A 18 0.42 -34.12 -34.44
C LEU A 18 0.54 -33.40 -33.09
N ALA A 19 1.58 -32.58 -32.94
CA ALA A 19 1.66 -31.62 -31.85
C ALA A 19 0.60 -30.55 -32.08
N VAL A 20 -0.47 -30.56 -31.27
CA VAL A 20 -1.41 -29.44 -31.21
C VAL A 20 -0.67 -28.26 -30.61
N ALA A 21 -0.34 -27.26 -31.43
CA ALA A 21 0.22 -26.02 -30.96
C ALA A 21 -0.85 -25.28 -30.13
N VAL A 22 -0.78 -25.42 -28.81
CA VAL A 22 -1.55 -24.59 -27.88
C VAL A 22 -1.02 -23.17 -28.07
N SER A 23 -1.77 -22.34 -28.79
CA SER A 23 -1.42 -20.93 -28.92
C SER A 23 -1.50 -20.28 -27.53
N PRO A 24 -0.48 -19.53 -27.10
CA PRO A 24 -0.52 -18.86 -25.81
C PRO A 24 -1.73 -17.94 -25.77
N SER A 25 -2.61 -18.18 -24.80
CA SER A 25 -3.76 -17.33 -24.54
C SER A 25 -3.25 -16.04 -23.91
N PHE A 26 -3.44 -14.91 -24.60
CA PHE A 26 -3.15 -13.57 -24.05
C PHE A 26 -4.13 -13.15 -22.94
N ALA A 27 -5.03 -14.04 -22.49
CA ALA A 27 -6.17 -13.69 -21.67
C ALA A 27 -5.86 -13.36 -20.20
N ASP A 28 -4.68 -13.72 -19.66
CA ASP A 28 -4.34 -13.47 -18.25
C ASP A 28 -3.32 -12.33 -18.05
N LEU A 29 -3.15 -11.46 -19.04
CA LEU A 29 -2.35 -10.26 -18.86
C LEU A 29 -3.08 -9.25 -17.96
N ARG A 30 -2.44 -8.85 -16.85
CA ARG A 30 -2.96 -7.85 -15.91
C ARG A 30 -1.96 -6.74 -15.69
N ILE A 31 -2.45 -5.56 -15.35
CA ILE A 31 -1.60 -4.50 -14.79
C ILE A 31 -1.65 -4.59 -13.27
N LYS A 32 -0.49 -4.49 -12.63
CA LYS A 32 -0.37 -4.49 -11.17
C LYS A 32 0.54 -3.36 -10.73
N ASN A 33 0.40 -2.97 -9.48
CA ASN A 33 1.34 -2.06 -8.84
C ASN A 33 1.64 -2.47 -7.39
N THR A 34 2.83 -2.10 -6.93
CA THR A 34 3.24 -2.12 -5.52
C THR A 34 3.50 -0.70 -5.03
N SER A 35 3.51 -0.50 -3.72
CA SER A 35 3.73 0.81 -3.09
C SER A 35 4.33 0.66 -1.70
N SER A 36 5.22 1.56 -1.32
CA SER A 36 5.78 1.68 0.02
C SER A 36 5.75 3.14 0.49
N TYR A 37 5.28 3.37 1.72
CA TYR A 37 5.21 4.71 2.30
C TYR A 37 6.62 5.16 2.71
N VAL A 38 7.02 6.36 2.28
CA VAL A 38 8.37 6.89 2.55
C VAL A 38 8.35 8.15 3.42
N GLY A 39 7.21 8.47 4.05
CA GLY A 39 7.04 9.65 4.90
C GLY A 39 6.53 10.88 4.15
N ALA A 40 6.14 11.93 4.92
CA ALA A 40 5.68 13.22 4.40
C ALA A 40 4.58 13.15 3.32
N GLY A 41 3.66 12.19 3.44
CA GLY A 41 2.57 12.00 2.46
C GLY A 41 3.03 11.45 1.10
N ARG A 42 4.25 10.94 0.99
CA ARG A 42 4.82 10.39 -0.25
C ARG A 42 4.97 8.87 -0.20
N TRP A 43 4.84 8.29 -1.38
CA TRP A 43 4.96 6.86 -1.63
C TRP A 43 5.95 6.63 -2.76
N THR A 44 6.81 5.62 -2.61
CA THR A 44 7.48 5.00 -3.75
C THR A 44 6.56 3.92 -4.27
N TRP A 45 6.25 3.92 -5.57
CA TRP A 45 5.38 2.93 -6.17
C TRP A 45 5.97 2.42 -7.48
N THR A 46 5.62 1.18 -7.81
CA THR A 46 6.06 0.49 -9.03
C THR A 46 4.85 -0.06 -9.75
N ILE A 47 4.68 0.24 -11.04
CA ILE A 47 3.65 -0.34 -11.91
C ILE A 47 4.31 -1.29 -12.93
N PHE A 48 3.67 -2.41 -13.23
CA PHE A 48 4.22 -3.45 -14.09
C PHE A 48 3.14 -4.33 -14.72
N VAL A 49 3.53 -5.07 -15.77
CA VAL A 49 2.67 -6.02 -16.46
C VAL A 49 2.83 -7.41 -15.84
N ASP A 50 1.76 -7.94 -15.26
CA ASP A 50 1.74 -9.30 -14.74
C ASP A 50 1.15 -10.26 -15.77
N ALA A 51 2.01 -11.10 -16.33
CA ALA A 51 1.67 -12.17 -17.28
C ALA A 51 2.71 -13.28 -17.18
N ASP A 52 2.46 -14.42 -17.82
CA ASP A 52 3.43 -15.50 -17.93
C ASP A 52 4.67 -15.07 -18.76
N PRO A 53 5.84 -15.73 -18.57
CA PRO A 53 7.06 -15.35 -19.25
C PRO A 53 6.99 -15.40 -20.79
N GLU A 54 6.16 -16.28 -21.36
CA GLU A 54 6.01 -16.36 -22.82
C GLU A 54 5.25 -15.15 -23.34
N THR A 55 4.13 -14.79 -22.70
CA THR A 55 3.40 -13.56 -23.03
C THR A 55 4.29 -12.31 -22.89
N LEU A 56 5.09 -12.20 -21.82
CA LEU A 56 6.01 -11.08 -21.61
C LEU A 56 7.07 -10.97 -22.71
N ARG A 57 7.59 -12.10 -23.21
CA ARG A 57 8.57 -12.13 -24.32
C ARG A 57 8.00 -11.63 -25.64
N GLN A 58 6.68 -11.65 -25.82
CA GLN A 58 6.01 -11.13 -27.01
C GLN A 58 5.82 -9.60 -26.98
N ILE A 59 6.00 -8.96 -25.81
CA ILE A 59 5.90 -7.52 -25.64
C ILE A 59 7.24 -6.87 -26.05
N ARG A 60 7.18 -5.80 -26.83
CA ARG A 60 8.32 -4.96 -27.22
C ARG A 60 8.51 -3.80 -26.25
N CYS A 61 7.44 -3.07 -25.98
CA CYS A 61 7.44 -1.93 -25.06
C CYS A 61 6.13 -1.83 -24.29
N VAL A 62 6.18 -1.19 -23.13
CA VAL A 62 5.02 -0.72 -22.38
C VAL A 62 5.16 0.77 -22.16
N GLU A 63 4.10 1.52 -22.41
CA GLU A 63 4.02 2.95 -22.20
C GLU A 63 2.97 3.26 -21.13
N TYR A 64 3.40 3.94 -20.07
CA TYR A 64 2.59 4.37 -18.95
C TYR A 64 2.35 5.87 -19.06
N THR A 65 1.09 6.29 -19.20
CA THR A 65 0.72 7.70 -19.12
C THR A 65 0.34 8.03 -17.68
N LEU A 66 1.22 8.77 -17.01
CA LEU A 66 1.07 9.24 -15.65
C LEU A 66 0.20 10.51 -15.58
N HIS A 67 -0.09 10.95 -14.36
CA HIS A 67 -0.80 12.22 -14.15
C HIS A 67 0.00 13.42 -14.73
N PRO A 68 -0.64 14.45 -15.32
CA PRO A 68 0.05 15.57 -15.96
C PRO A 68 0.99 16.39 -15.07
N THR A 69 0.85 16.29 -13.74
CA THR A 69 1.74 16.95 -12.78
C THR A 69 3.12 16.29 -12.68
N PHE A 70 3.31 15.10 -13.24
CA PHE A 70 4.63 14.48 -13.33
C PHE A 70 5.41 15.15 -14.47
N PRO A 71 6.69 15.50 -14.28
CA PRO A 71 7.53 15.87 -15.40
C PRO A 71 7.63 14.68 -16.35
N ASP A 72 7.51 14.91 -17.65
CA ASP A 72 7.47 13.86 -18.69
C ASP A 72 6.48 12.73 -18.32
N PRO A 73 5.16 12.99 -18.39
CA PRO A 73 4.15 12.06 -17.86
C PRO A 73 4.03 10.78 -18.69
N VAL A 74 4.59 10.71 -19.89
CA VAL A 74 4.53 9.50 -20.73
C VAL A 74 5.85 8.73 -20.59
N ARG A 75 5.81 7.62 -19.86
CA ARG A 75 6.99 6.80 -19.55
C ARG A 75 6.98 5.51 -20.35
N LYS A 76 8.06 5.25 -21.09
CA LYS A 76 8.16 4.08 -21.96
C LYS A 76 9.28 3.14 -21.51
N VAL A 77 8.95 1.87 -21.31
CA VAL A 77 9.88 0.80 -20.92
C VAL A 77 9.90 -0.24 -22.04
N CYS A 78 11.05 -0.49 -22.64
CA CYS A 78 11.20 -1.41 -23.78
C CYS A 78 12.20 -2.51 -23.47
N ASN A 79 11.97 -3.70 -24.04
CA ASN A 79 12.87 -4.85 -23.99
C ASN A 79 13.28 -5.28 -22.56
N GLN A 80 12.34 -5.22 -21.60
CA GLN A 80 12.58 -5.66 -20.21
C GLN A 80 11.50 -6.65 -19.71
N PRO A 81 11.33 -7.82 -20.37
CA PRO A 81 10.38 -8.83 -19.92
C PRO A 81 10.73 -9.40 -18.53
N GLU A 82 12.02 -9.45 -18.17
CA GLU A 82 12.51 -9.95 -16.88
C GLU A 82 12.09 -9.07 -15.69
N THR A 83 11.97 -7.75 -15.90
CA THR A 83 11.44 -6.82 -14.90
C THR A 83 9.95 -6.59 -15.06
N LYS A 84 9.27 -7.35 -15.93
CA LYS A 84 7.83 -7.18 -16.23
C LYS A 84 7.51 -5.77 -16.75
N PHE A 85 8.45 -5.14 -17.44
CA PHE A 85 8.38 -3.76 -17.91
C PHE A 85 8.06 -2.76 -16.78
N ALA A 86 8.61 -3.00 -15.58
CA ALA A 86 8.31 -2.21 -14.40
C ALA A 86 8.76 -0.74 -14.53
N HIS A 87 7.92 0.18 -14.08
CA HIS A 87 8.27 1.58 -13.89
C HIS A 87 8.08 1.98 -12.43
N SER A 88 9.11 2.56 -11.81
CA SER A 88 9.13 2.98 -10.41
C SER A 88 9.35 4.49 -10.26
N THR A 89 8.54 5.14 -9.42
CA THR A 89 8.71 6.56 -9.10
C THR A 89 8.09 6.93 -7.76
N LYS A 90 8.20 8.20 -7.35
CA LYS A 90 7.62 8.74 -6.12
C LYS A 90 6.42 9.61 -6.42
N GLY A 91 5.36 9.52 -5.62
CA GLY A 91 4.16 10.33 -5.77
C GLY A 91 3.32 10.40 -4.49
N TRP A 92 2.29 11.23 -4.52
CA TRP A 92 1.41 11.50 -3.37
C TRP A 92 -0.03 11.00 -3.57
N GLY A 93 -0.46 10.77 -4.81
CA GLY A 93 -1.86 10.51 -5.14
C GLY A 93 -2.09 9.18 -5.86
N ILE A 94 -3.33 8.70 -5.73
CA ILE A 94 -3.92 7.63 -6.54
C ILE A 94 -4.51 8.24 -7.82
N PHE A 95 -4.37 7.57 -8.95
CA PHE A 95 -4.93 8.01 -10.23
C PHE A 95 -4.96 6.84 -11.22
N THR A 96 -5.76 6.95 -12.28
CA THR A 96 -5.78 5.93 -13.34
C THR A 96 -4.61 6.13 -14.29
N VAL A 97 -3.78 5.10 -14.44
CA VAL A 97 -2.68 5.06 -15.41
C VAL A 97 -3.20 4.45 -16.70
N LYS A 98 -3.04 5.14 -17.82
CA LYS A 98 -3.25 4.52 -19.14
C LYS A 98 -1.99 3.75 -19.51
N VAL A 99 -2.17 2.49 -19.93
CA VAL A 99 -1.07 1.57 -20.23
C VAL A 99 -1.24 1.06 -21.66
N ASN A 100 -0.32 1.45 -22.54
CA ASN A 100 -0.25 0.92 -23.89
C ASN A 100 0.80 -0.18 -23.95
N ILE A 101 0.39 -1.39 -24.33
CA ILE A 101 1.26 -2.55 -24.48
C ILE A 101 1.53 -2.74 -25.97
N LEU A 102 2.78 -2.54 -26.38
CA LEU A 102 3.22 -2.64 -27.77
C LEU A 102 3.89 -4.00 -27.97
N TYR A 103 3.24 -4.89 -28.71
CA TYR A 103 3.76 -6.21 -29.03
C TYR A 103 4.80 -6.16 -30.16
N LYS A 104 5.66 -7.19 -30.25
CA LYS A 104 6.68 -7.34 -31.28
C LYS A 104 6.09 -7.45 -32.69
N ASN A 105 4.89 -8.02 -32.81
CA ASN A 105 4.16 -8.14 -34.07
C ASN A 105 3.46 -6.83 -34.51
N GLY A 106 3.68 -5.72 -33.79
CA GLY A 106 3.06 -4.42 -34.09
C GLY A 106 1.68 -4.21 -33.48
N ARG A 107 1.05 -5.22 -32.87
CA ARG A 107 -0.22 -5.05 -32.14
C ARG A 107 -0.03 -4.09 -30.97
N ILE A 108 -1.03 -3.24 -30.74
CA ILE A 108 -1.11 -2.37 -29.56
C ILE A 108 -2.35 -2.76 -28.77
N GLU A 109 -2.20 -2.92 -27.47
CA GLU A 109 -3.28 -3.21 -26.54
C GLU A 109 -3.32 -2.12 -25.46
N ALA A 110 -4.43 -1.40 -25.36
CA ALA A 110 -4.64 -0.38 -24.35
C ALA A 110 -5.31 -0.98 -23.11
N ARG A 111 -4.84 -0.56 -21.93
CA ARG A 111 -5.38 -0.91 -20.62
C ARG A 111 -5.44 0.34 -19.75
N GLU A 112 -6.32 0.30 -18.76
CA GLU A 112 -6.34 1.28 -17.68
C GLU A 112 -6.11 0.55 -16.36
N HIS A 113 -5.35 1.18 -15.47
CA HIS A 113 -5.05 0.63 -14.16
C HIS A 113 -5.22 1.70 -13.08
N PRO A 114 -6.12 1.52 -12.11
CA PRO A 114 -6.18 2.40 -10.95
C PRO A 114 -4.91 2.19 -10.12
N LEU A 115 -4.02 3.19 -10.09
CA LEU A 115 -2.87 3.18 -9.19
C LEU A 115 -3.37 3.31 -7.76
N VAL A 116 -3.24 2.25 -6.98
CA VAL A 116 -3.66 2.22 -5.57
C VAL A 116 -2.46 2.04 -4.66
N PHE A 117 -2.40 2.79 -3.56
CA PHE A 117 -1.41 2.53 -2.53
C PHE A 117 -1.96 1.50 -1.56
N LYS A 118 -1.51 0.25 -1.68
CA LYS A 118 -1.83 -0.78 -0.69
C LYS A 118 -1.06 -0.43 0.57
N GLN A 119 -1.77 -0.04 1.63
CA GLN A 119 -1.20 0.06 2.97
C GLN A 119 -0.75 -1.36 3.37
N GLN A 120 0.54 -1.66 3.22
CA GLN A 120 1.14 -2.61 4.15
C GLN A 120 1.08 -1.95 5.53
N PRO A 121 0.65 -2.63 6.61
CA PRO A 121 0.89 -2.11 7.95
C PRO A 121 2.40 -1.88 8.03
N ALA A 122 2.79 -0.60 8.04
CA ALA A 122 4.19 -0.26 8.05
C ALA A 122 4.80 -0.94 9.28
N PRO A 123 5.93 -1.67 9.15
CA PRO A 123 6.61 -2.25 10.29
C PRO A 123 6.99 -1.20 11.36
N ASP A 124 6.98 0.09 11.00
CA ASP A 124 7.18 1.26 11.87
C ASP A 124 5.89 2.02 12.24
N SER A 125 4.70 1.46 12.01
CA SER A 125 3.45 2.09 12.45
C SER A 125 3.49 2.28 13.96
N LEU A 126 3.37 3.54 14.41
CA LEU A 126 3.41 3.93 15.81
C LEU A 126 2.42 3.09 16.62
N ARG A 127 2.91 2.28 17.58
CA ARG A 127 2.08 1.34 18.36
C ARG A 127 1.64 1.97 19.68
N VAL A 128 0.74 2.93 19.58
CA VAL A 128 0.17 3.63 20.73
C VAL A 128 -1.35 3.63 20.69
N THR A 129 -1.96 3.82 21.85
CA THR A 129 -3.41 3.96 22.00
C THR A 129 -3.70 5.16 22.88
N ALA A 130 -4.93 5.68 22.82
CA ALA A 130 -5.39 6.68 23.76
C ALA A 130 -6.17 6.02 24.90
N ARG A 131 -6.02 6.56 26.10
CA ARG A 131 -6.71 6.12 27.31
C ARG A 131 -7.21 7.35 28.06
N ASN A 132 -8.16 7.13 28.96
CA ASN A 132 -8.60 8.20 29.85
C ASN A 132 -8.77 7.70 31.29
N TRP A 133 -8.62 8.64 32.23
CA TRP A 133 -9.10 8.51 33.60
C TRP A 133 -10.22 9.53 33.85
N SER A 134 -11.00 9.31 34.89
CA SER A 134 -12.05 10.23 35.34
C SER A 134 -12.21 10.14 36.86
N ARG A 135 -12.67 11.24 37.46
CA ARG A 135 -13.06 11.32 38.87
C ARG A 135 -14.28 12.21 38.97
N GLN A 136 -15.35 11.69 39.56
CA GLN A 136 -16.51 12.51 39.86
C GLN A 136 -16.14 13.50 40.98
N ILE A 137 -16.40 14.78 40.76
CA ILE A 137 -16.13 15.83 41.75
C ILE A 137 -17.42 16.38 42.36
N GLU A 138 -18.52 16.34 41.62
CA GLU A 138 -19.88 16.67 42.08
C GLU A 138 -20.91 15.79 41.35
N PRO A 139 -22.16 15.69 41.82
CA PRO A 139 -23.22 14.97 41.09
C PRO A 139 -23.32 15.43 39.63
N GLY A 140 -23.01 14.55 38.67
CA GLY A 140 -23.03 14.85 37.24
C GLY A 140 -21.79 15.59 36.69
N TRP A 141 -20.81 15.94 37.52
CA TRP A 141 -19.62 16.70 37.11
C TRP A 141 -18.32 15.93 37.35
N TRP A 142 -17.47 15.90 36.32
CA TRP A 142 -16.28 15.06 36.29
C TRP A 142 -15.03 15.88 36.00
N GLU A 143 -13.95 15.56 36.70
CA GLU A 143 -12.60 15.86 36.28
C GLU A 143 -12.04 14.65 35.53
N TRP A 144 -11.41 14.87 34.39
CA TRP A 144 -10.93 13.78 33.54
C TRP A 144 -9.62 14.15 32.85
N GLY A 145 -8.89 13.13 32.42
CA GLY A 145 -7.70 13.29 31.60
C GLY A 145 -7.60 12.23 30.51
N VAL A 146 -7.10 12.62 29.34
CA VAL A 146 -6.80 11.74 28.20
C VAL A 146 -5.30 11.75 27.96
N TYR A 147 -4.71 10.58 27.78
CA TYR A 147 -3.26 10.39 27.62
C TYR A 147 -2.93 9.29 26.61
N ILE A 148 -1.69 9.26 26.15
CA ILE A 148 -1.20 8.26 25.20
C ILE A 148 -0.53 7.10 25.94
N GLU A 149 -0.95 5.88 25.63
CA GLU A 149 -0.40 4.64 26.18
C GLU A 149 0.32 3.84 25.11
N GLY A 150 1.54 3.40 25.42
CA GLY A 150 2.40 2.61 24.54
C GLY A 150 3.72 2.27 25.21
N ALA A 151 4.56 1.48 24.53
CA ALA A 151 5.90 1.17 25.01
C ALA A 151 6.76 2.46 25.10
N PRO A 152 7.72 2.55 26.04
CA PRO A 152 8.56 3.74 26.18
C PRO A 152 9.19 4.21 24.87
N ALA A 153 9.76 3.28 24.09
CA ALA A 153 10.36 3.55 22.80
C ALA A 153 9.38 4.16 21.78
N GLU A 154 8.10 3.78 21.82
CA GLU A 154 7.07 4.37 20.94
C GLU A 154 6.72 5.80 21.37
N LEU A 155 6.56 6.01 22.68
CA LEU A 155 6.27 7.34 23.23
C LEU A 155 7.43 8.32 23.00
N ASP A 156 8.67 7.84 22.95
CA ASP A 156 9.86 8.66 22.72
C ASP A 156 9.98 9.15 21.26
N ARG A 157 9.23 8.55 20.33
CA ARG A 157 9.10 9.02 18.94
C ARG A 157 8.17 10.23 18.83
N ILE A 158 7.30 10.45 19.82
CA ILE A 158 6.29 11.52 19.81
C ILE A 158 6.95 12.85 20.17
N ARG A 159 6.64 13.89 19.38
CA ARG A 159 7.04 15.28 19.63
C ARG A 159 5.97 16.01 20.45
N CYS A 160 4.73 15.99 19.96
CA CYS A 160 3.58 16.61 20.61
C CYS A 160 2.29 15.86 20.24
N VAL A 161 1.24 16.03 21.04
CA VAL A 161 -0.09 15.51 20.78
C VAL A 161 -1.08 16.67 20.79
N GLU A 162 -1.88 16.77 19.74
CA GLU A 162 -3.01 17.70 19.66
C GLU A 162 -4.32 16.96 19.93
N TYR A 163 -5.10 17.50 20.87
CA TYR A 163 -6.42 17.02 21.23
C TYR A 163 -7.45 18.01 20.74
N THR A 164 -8.45 17.54 20.01
CA THR A 164 -9.65 18.32 19.67
C THR A 164 -10.79 17.86 20.57
N LEU A 165 -11.15 18.73 21.50
CA LEU A 165 -12.26 18.59 22.43
C LEU A 165 -13.57 19.06 21.80
N HIS A 166 -14.68 18.83 22.50
CA HIS A 166 -15.98 19.36 22.07
C HIS A 166 -15.94 20.90 21.97
N PRO A 167 -16.62 21.52 20.98
CA PRO A 167 -16.55 22.97 20.74
C PRO A 167 -17.00 23.86 21.92
N THR A 168 -17.75 23.32 22.88
CA THR A 168 -18.18 24.06 24.07
C THR A 168 -17.07 24.25 25.12
N PHE A 169 -15.94 23.55 24.97
CA PHE A 169 -14.78 23.78 25.84
C PHE A 169 -14.06 25.07 25.42
N PRO A 170 -13.59 25.90 26.38
CA PRO A 170 -12.67 26.97 26.06
C PRO A 170 -11.37 26.36 25.52
N ASN A 171 -10.89 26.91 24.40
CA ASN A 171 -9.73 26.40 23.65
C ASN A 171 -9.87 24.90 23.37
N PRO A 172 -10.80 24.50 22.48
CA PRO A 172 -11.12 23.09 22.28
C PRO A 172 -9.99 22.33 21.58
N VAL A 173 -9.11 23.02 20.85
CA VAL A 173 -7.90 22.43 20.28
C VAL A 173 -6.73 22.72 21.23
N ARG A 174 -6.09 21.68 21.75
CA ARG A 174 -5.01 21.79 22.76
C ARG A 174 -3.83 20.94 22.36
N VAL A 175 -2.62 21.51 22.43
CA VAL A 175 -1.38 20.82 22.10
C VAL A 175 -0.57 20.56 23.38
N VAL A 176 -0.15 19.31 23.59
CA VAL A 176 0.67 18.88 24.73
C VAL A 176 1.93 18.22 24.21
N CYS A 177 3.10 18.73 24.61
CA CYS A 177 4.42 18.19 24.19
C CYS A 177 5.18 17.52 25.34
N SER A 178 4.58 17.48 26.53
CA SER A 178 5.19 16.88 27.72
C SER A 178 5.20 15.37 27.62
N ARG A 179 6.39 14.76 27.57
CA ARG A 179 6.54 13.30 27.56
C ARG A 179 6.38 12.68 28.96
N SER A 180 6.67 13.44 30.02
CA SER A 180 6.66 12.97 31.41
C SER A 180 5.27 12.60 31.90
N ASP A 181 4.23 13.28 31.41
CA ASP A 181 2.83 12.99 31.71
C ASP A 181 2.14 12.15 30.63
N LYS A 182 2.91 11.53 29.72
CA LYS A 182 2.39 10.79 28.56
C LYS A 182 1.49 11.66 27.66
N PHE A 183 1.87 12.92 27.49
CA PHE A 183 1.19 13.90 26.66
C PHE A 183 -0.25 14.16 27.11
N GLN A 184 -0.50 14.16 28.41
CA GLN A 184 -1.85 14.18 28.96
C GLN A 184 -2.53 15.55 28.78
N VAL A 185 -3.80 15.55 28.38
CA VAL A 185 -4.70 16.71 28.50
C VAL A 185 -5.72 16.46 29.61
N THR A 186 -6.04 17.49 30.39
CA THR A 186 -7.08 17.43 31.43
C THR A 186 -8.13 18.50 31.22
N ALA A 187 -9.36 18.21 31.67
CA ALA A 187 -10.41 19.21 31.79
C ALA A 187 -11.49 18.75 32.79
N ARG A 188 -12.48 19.62 32.99
CA ARG A 188 -13.69 19.34 33.76
C ARG A 188 -14.91 19.51 32.87
N GLY A 189 -15.92 18.68 33.07
CA GLY A 189 -17.16 18.82 32.33
C GLY A 189 -18.16 17.72 32.62
N TRP A 190 -19.24 17.78 31.84
CA TRP A 190 -20.36 16.88 31.86
C TRP A 190 -20.46 16.15 30.51
N GLY A 191 -20.98 14.93 30.52
CA GLY A 191 -21.20 14.14 29.31
C GLY A 191 -19.96 13.50 28.69
N THR A 192 -20.19 12.55 27.80
CA THR A 192 -19.18 11.80 27.05
C THR A 192 -19.12 12.29 25.61
N PHE A 193 -17.93 12.30 25.00
CA PHE A 193 -17.74 12.65 23.59
C PHE A 193 -16.48 11.97 23.05
N THR A 194 -16.34 11.90 21.72
CA THR A 194 -15.13 11.36 21.08
C THR A 194 -14.09 12.46 20.94
N VAL A 195 -12.93 12.26 21.55
CA VAL A 195 -11.77 13.13 21.40
C VAL A 195 -11.02 12.73 20.13
N GLN A 196 -10.83 13.68 19.21
CA GLN A 196 -9.96 13.49 18.05
C GLN A 196 -8.53 13.83 18.45
N ILE A 197 -7.58 12.97 18.09
CA ILE A 197 -6.20 13.04 18.59
C ILE A 197 -5.24 12.95 17.41
N LYS A 198 -4.36 13.95 17.30
CA LYS A 198 -3.30 14.01 16.30
C LYS A 198 -1.96 13.89 17.01
N VAL A 199 -1.30 12.75 16.84
CA VAL A 199 0.03 12.47 17.38
C VAL A 199 1.07 12.92 16.35
N MET A 200 1.84 13.95 16.68
CA MET A 200 2.92 14.46 15.84
C MET A 200 4.24 13.83 16.26
N LEU A 201 4.90 13.14 15.34
CA LEU A 201 6.18 12.48 15.59
C LEU A 201 7.36 13.44 15.35
N LYS A 202 8.52 13.06 15.90
CA LYS A 202 9.78 13.81 15.74
C LYS A 202 10.28 13.84 14.30
N ASP A 203 9.90 12.85 13.49
CA ASP A 203 10.17 12.78 12.05
C ASP A 203 9.17 13.59 11.20
N ILE A 204 8.35 14.43 11.85
CA ILE A 204 7.32 15.30 11.24
C ILE A 204 6.09 14.52 10.75
N SER A 205 6.10 13.18 10.78
CA SER A 205 4.92 12.39 10.44
C SER A 205 3.81 12.54 11.48
N VAL A 206 2.58 12.22 11.06
CA VAL A 206 1.38 12.38 11.87
C VAL A 206 0.64 11.04 11.93
N HIS A 207 0.23 10.67 13.14
CA HIS A 207 -0.62 9.51 13.40
C HIS A 207 -1.94 9.97 14.03
N GLN A 208 -3.06 9.50 13.52
CA GLN A 208 -4.38 9.89 14.02
C GLN A 208 -4.98 8.79 14.90
N LEU A 209 -5.56 9.21 16.03
CA LEU A 209 -6.33 8.37 16.93
C LEU A 209 -7.66 9.05 17.23
N SER A 210 -8.61 8.26 17.72
CA SER A 210 -9.83 8.78 18.32
C SER A 210 -10.12 8.02 19.61
N HIS A 211 -10.59 8.71 20.64
CA HIS A 211 -10.91 8.08 21.92
C HIS A 211 -12.30 8.48 22.42
N PRO A 212 -13.24 7.55 22.62
CA PRO A 212 -14.49 7.87 23.31
C PRO A 212 -14.18 8.13 24.80
N LEU A 213 -14.38 9.37 25.24
CA LEU A 213 -14.25 9.72 26.65
C LEU A 213 -15.31 8.98 27.45
N LYS A 214 -14.88 8.15 28.41
CA LYS A 214 -15.78 7.37 29.26
C LYS A 214 -15.55 7.73 30.71
N PHE A 215 -16.62 8.04 31.44
CA PHE A 215 -16.56 8.22 32.88
C PHE A 215 -16.75 6.87 33.56
N ARG A 216 -15.84 6.57 34.48
CA ARG A 216 -15.77 5.38 35.31
C ARG A 216 -15.40 5.79 36.73
#